data_AF-A0A838B5S6-F1
#
_entry.id   AF-A0A838B5S6-F1
#
_cell.length_a   1.000
_cell.length_b   1.000
_cell.length_c   1.000
_cell.angle_alpha   90.00
_cell.angle_beta   90.00
_cell.angle_gamma   90.00
#
_symmetry.space_group_name_H-M   'P 1'
#
loop_
_entity.id
_entity.type
_entity.pdbx_description
1 polymer ?
#
loop_
_entity_poly.entity_id
_entity_poly.type
_entity_poly.pdbx_seq_one_letter_code
_entity_poly.pdbx_strand_id
1 'polypeptide(L)' 'MAAREKSIATGSADDQATPPVPVFPSTRPEDVFGSLPNRGKPKTLKDMEKGILAEARRRHTRD' A
#
# COMPACT_ATOMS: atom_id res chain seq x y z
N MET A 1 -18.55 36.44 -25.21
CA MET A 1 -18.67 35.35 -24.21
C MET A 1 -17.53 34.37 -24.46
N ALA A 2 -16.38 34.55 -23.83
CA ALA A 2 -15.25 33.61 -23.93
C ALA A 2 -14.97 33.08 -22.52
N ALA A 3 -15.13 31.77 -22.35
CA ALA A 3 -14.91 31.09 -21.08
C ALA A 3 -13.42 31.07 -20.76
N ARG A 4 -13.05 31.61 -19.60
CA ARG A 4 -11.68 31.61 -19.07
C ARG A 4 -11.42 30.24 -18.45
N GLU A 5 -10.66 29.40 -19.15
CA GLU A 5 -10.14 28.15 -18.58
C GLU A 5 -9.20 28.48 -17.41
N LYS A 6 -9.54 27.98 -16.22
CA LYS A 6 -8.68 28.08 -15.04
C LYS A 6 -7.53 27.09 -15.23
N SER A 7 -6.32 27.61 -15.42
CA SER A 7 -5.11 26.80 -15.30
C SER A 7 -4.99 26.33 -13.85
N ILE A 8 -4.86 25.02 -13.68
CA ILE A 8 -4.49 24.44 -12.40
C ILE A 8 -2.97 24.49 -12.40
N ALA A 9 -2.41 25.44 -11.65
CA ALA A 9 -0.98 25.49 -11.41
C ALA A 9 -0.58 24.20 -10.68
N THR A 10 0.27 23.39 -11.30
CA THR A 10 0.92 22.25 -10.65
C THR A 10 1.68 22.79 -9.44
N GLY A 11 1.35 22.29 -8.25
CA GLY A 11 1.93 22.72 -6.98
C GLY A 11 3.46 22.65 -7.02
N SER A 12 4.07 23.69 -6.43
CA SER A 12 5.50 23.89 -6.28
C SER A 12 6.18 22.71 -5.58
N ALA A 13 7.45 22.48 -5.95
CA ALA A 13 8.33 21.41 -5.46
C ALA A 13 8.71 21.51 -3.96
N ASP A 14 8.10 22.43 -3.21
CA ASP A 14 8.47 22.76 -1.82
C ASP A 14 7.69 21.96 -0.76
N ASP A 15 6.76 21.09 -1.17
CA ASP A 15 5.89 20.32 -0.27
C ASP A 15 6.45 18.92 0.06
N GLN A 16 7.76 18.73 -0.08
CA GLN A 16 8.40 17.43 0.19
C GLN A 16 8.67 17.30 1.69
N ALA A 17 7.64 16.87 2.43
CA ALA A 17 7.75 16.51 3.84
C ALA A 17 8.92 15.54 4.04
N THR A 18 9.92 15.98 4.82
CA THR A 18 11.03 15.10 5.19
C THR A 18 10.48 14.03 6.13
N PRO A 19 10.66 12.73 5.86
CA PRO A 19 10.18 11.70 6.76
C PRO A 19 10.85 11.86 8.12
N PRO A 20 10.12 11.66 9.22
CA PRO A 20 10.67 11.81 10.56
C PRO A 20 11.81 10.81 10.78
N VAL A 21 12.80 11.22 11.58
CA VAL A 21 13.90 10.33 11.98
C VAL A 21 13.32 9.13 12.72
N PRO A 22 13.64 7.88 12.31
CA PRO A 22 13.17 6.70 13.01
C PRO A 22 13.64 6.69 14.46
N VAL A 23 12.70 6.60 15.41
CA VAL A 23 13.00 6.50 16.85
C VAL A 23 13.63 5.15 17.19
N PHE A 24 13.34 4.12 16.39
CA PHE A 24 13.85 2.77 16.58
C PHE A 24 14.76 2.38 15.41
N PRO A 25 15.79 1.57 15.68
CA PRO A 25 16.61 0.99 14.63
C PRO A 25 15.76 0.11 13.71
N SER A 26 16.19 -0.03 12.45
CA SER A 26 15.58 -0.98 11.53
C SER A 26 15.70 -2.41 12.07
N THR A 27 14.59 -3.12 12.13
CA THR A 27 14.54 -4.53 12.55
C THR A 27 14.36 -5.43 11.34
N ARG A 28 15.11 -6.54 11.26
CA ARG A 28 14.88 -7.56 10.22
C ARG A 28 13.90 -8.60 10.72
N PRO A 29 13.20 -9.33 9.83
CA PRO A 29 12.23 -10.36 10.23
C PRO A 29 12.83 -11.43 11.16
N GLU A 30 14.12 -11.71 11.06
CA GLU A 30 14.83 -12.69 11.89
C GLU A 30 15.04 -12.21 13.32
N ASP A 31 14.99 -10.89 13.54
CA ASP A 31 15.19 -10.26 14.84
C ASP A 31 13.86 -10.14 15.62
N VAL A 32 12.72 -10.52 15.01
CA VAL A 32 11.37 -10.38 15.57
C VAL A 32 10.86 -11.71 16.14
N PHE A 33 10.66 -11.76 17.46
CA PHE A 33 10.03 -12.88 18.13
C PHE A 33 8.60 -13.10 17.58
N GLY A 34 8.28 -14.34 17.18
CA GLY A 34 6.98 -14.68 16.60
C GLY A 34 6.88 -14.47 15.08
N SER A 35 7.92 -13.96 14.43
CA SER A 35 8.02 -13.96 12.97
C SER A 35 8.23 -15.39 12.47
N LEU A 36 7.21 -15.95 11.79
CA LEU A 36 7.27 -17.32 11.29
C LEU A 36 8.00 -17.36 9.94
N PRO A 37 8.86 -18.37 9.70
CA PRO A 37 9.54 -18.51 8.42
C PRO A 37 8.53 -18.77 7.30
N ASN A 38 8.51 -17.91 6.29
CA ASN A 38 7.76 -18.17 5.07
C ASN A 38 8.54 -19.13 4.16
N ARG A 39 8.00 -20.32 3.94
CA ARG A 39 8.60 -21.34 3.03
C ARG A 39 8.01 -21.31 1.62
N GLY A 40 6.96 -20.52 1.40
CA GLY A 40 6.27 -20.42 0.11
C GLY A 40 6.87 -19.36 -0.81
N LYS A 41 6.60 -19.49 -2.11
CA LYS A 41 6.88 -18.40 -3.06
C LYS A 41 6.11 -17.15 -2.64
N PRO A 42 6.73 -15.95 -2.70
CA PRO A 42 5.99 -14.71 -2.55
C PRO A 42 4.80 -14.69 -3.51
N LYS A 43 3.65 -14.20 -3.04
CA LYS A 43 2.48 -14.03 -3.90
C LYS A 43 2.74 -12.89 -4.87
N THR A 44 2.32 -13.06 -6.12
CA THR A 44 2.26 -11.92 -7.04
C THR A 44 1.09 -11.02 -6.66
N LEU A 45 1.13 -9.75 -7.08
CA LEU A 45 -0.01 -8.84 -6.89
C LEU A 45 -1.29 -9.42 -7.49
N LYS A 46 -1.19 -10.03 -8.67
CA LYS A 46 -2.31 -10.73 -9.33
C LYS A 46 -2.89 -11.86 -8.49
N ASP A 47 -2.05 -12.63 -7.78
CA ASP A 47 -2.53 -13.68 -6.88
C ASP A 47 -3.24 -13.11 -5.65
N MET A 48 -2.78 -11.96 -5.16
CA MET A 48 -3.44 -11.24 -4.06
C MET A 48 -4.81 -10.71 -4.49
N GLU A 49 -4.91 -10.05 -5.65
CA GLU A 49 -6.17 -9.58 -6.22
C GLU A 49 -7.18 -10.71 -6.40
N LYS A 50 -6.74 -11.85 -6.95
CA LYS A 50 -7.59 -13.05 -7.07
C LYS A 50 -8.11 -13.52 -5.72
N GLY A 51 -7.26 -13.52 -4.69
CA GLY A 51 -7.63 -13.90 -3.32
C GLY A 51 -8.69 -12.98 -2.72
N ILE A 52 -8.56 -11.67 -2.93
CA ILE A 52 -9.53 -10.66 -2.47
C ILE A 52 -10.89 -10.91 -3.13
N LEU A 53 -10.94 -11.06 -4.46
CA LEU A 53 -12.18 -11.33 -5.19
C LEU A 53 -12.83 -12.65 -4.76
N ALA A 54 -12.03 -13.68 -4.48
CA ALA A 54 -12.53 -14.97 -4.01
C ALA A 54 -13.18 -14.86 -2.63
N GLU A 55 -12.56 -14.13 -1.70
CA GLU A 55 -13.11 -13.94 -0.35
C GLU A 55 -14.37 -13.05 -0.38
N ALA A 56 -14.39 -12.00 -1.21
CA ALA A 56 -15.57 -11.15 -1.38
C ALA A 56 -16.79 -11.97 -1.84
N ARG A 57 -16.62 -12.85 -2.85
CA ARG A 57 -17.67 -13.77 -3.29
C ARG A 57 -18.13 -14.70 -2.18
N ARG A 58 -17.20 -15.31 -1.43
CA ARG A 58 -17.52 -16.24 -0.33
C ARG A 58 -18.36 -15.60 0.76
N ARG A 59 -18.09 -14.34 1.11
CA ARG A 59 -18.89 -13.60 2.10
C ARG A 59 -20.25 -13.21 1.56
N HIS A 60 -20.31 -12.76 0.31
CA HIS A 60 -21.57 -12.34 -0.29
C HIS A 60 -22.58 -13.50 -0.45
N THR A 61 -22.11 -14.74 -0.63
CA THR A 61 -22.98 -15.93 -0.67
C THR A 61 -23.31 -16.50 0.71
N ARG A 62 -22.90 -15.83 1.80
CA ARG A 62 -23.21 -16.22 3.19
C ARG A 62 -24.28 -15.34 3.83
N ASP A 63 -24.72 -14.29 3.13
CA ASP A 63 -25.93 -13.52 3.44
C ASP A 63 -27.16 -14.25 2.88
#